data_AF-A0A7S0KYA8-F1
#
_entry.id   AF-A0A7S0KYA8-F1
#
_cell.length_a   1.000
_cell.length_b   1.000
_cell.length_c   1.000
_cell.angle_alpha   90.00
_cell.angle_beta   90.00
_cell.angle_gamma   90.00
#
_symmetry.space_group_name_H-M   'P 1'
#
loop_
_entity.id
_entity.type
_entity.pdbx_description
1 polymer ?
#
loop_
_entity_poly.entity_id
_entity_poly.type
_entity_poly.pdbx_seq_one_letter_code
_entity_poly.pdbx_strand_id
1 'polypeptide(L)'
;VQDPAKVQLVFTVMDEDKIGQDSPIGSAYRKLVDLCPDAALSGQDLVNKLKSDVLAKIKRGDISPQDLGNEDPNSVRVKFGPQGWKGDIKLTSKPVKKR
;
A
#
# COMPACT_ATOMS: atom_id res chain seq x y z
N VAL A 1 -2.34 -12.66 9.02
CA VAL A 1 -1.97 -11.39 8.36
C VAL A 1 -0.61 -11.60 7.70
N GLN A 2 -0.47 -11.33 6.39
CA GLN A 2 0.81 -11.49 5.70
C GLN A 2 1.78 -10.36 6.07
N ASP A 3 3.07 -10.68 6.18
CA ASP A 3 4.13 -9.72 6.49
C ASP A 3 4.45 -8.88 5.23
N PRO A 4 4.16 -7.57 5.22
CA PRO A 4 4.33 -6.70 4.05
C PRO A 4 5.79 -6.64 3.56
N ALA A 5 6.77 -6.87 4.44
CA ALA A 5 8.18 -6.89 4.09
C ALA A 5 8.54 -8.06 3.15
N LYS A 6 7.72 -9.12 3.13
CA LYS A 6 7.93 -10.33 2.33
C LYS A 6 6.96 -10.45 1.15
N VAL A 7 6.11 -9.44 0.93
CA VAL A 7 5.12 -9.45 -0.15
C VAL A 7 5.77 -9.20 -1.50
N GLN A 8 5.32 -9.97 -2.50
CA GLN A 8 5.65 -9.78 -3.91
C GLN A 8 4.41 -9.36 -4.67
N LEU A 9 4.54 -8.31 -5.48
CA LEU A 9 3.54 -7.89 -6.43
C LEU A 9 3.74 -8.70 -7.71
N VAL A 10 2.65 -9.33 -8.18
CA VAL A 10 2.62 -10.08 -9.43
C VAL A 10 1.76 -9.30 -10.42
N PHE A 11 2.37 -8.92 -11.53
CA PHE A 11 1.72 -8.25 -12.64
C PHE A 11 1.53 -9.28 -13.75
N THR A 12 0.30 -9.55 -14.14
CA THR A 12 -0.02 -10.50 -15.21
C THR A 12 -0.71 -9.73 -16.33
N VAL A 13 -0.19 -9.86 -17.54
CA VAL A 13 -0.84 -9.38 -18.75
C VAL A 13 -1.81 -10.47 -19.19
N MET A 14 -3.08 -10.11 -19.29
CA MET A 14 -4.16 -10.99 -19.73
C MET A 14 -4.52 -10.64 -21.18
N ASP A 15 -4.73 -11.64 -22.02
CA ASP A 15 -5.43 -11.52 -23.29
C ASP A 15 -6.93 -11.60 -23.00
N GLU A 16 -7.66 -10.56 -23.39
CA GLU A 16 -9.09 -10.43 -23.10
C GLU A 16 -9.90 -11.03 -24.24
N ASP A 17 -10.59 -12.14 -23.95
CA ASP A 17 -11.38 -12.87 -24.95
C ASP A 17 -12.86 -12.45 -24.88
N LYS A 18 -13.43 -12.02 -26.02
CA LYS A 18 -14.83 -11.53 -26.07
C LYS A 18 -15.90 -12.59 -25.84
N ILE A 19 -15.57 -13.86 -26.01
CA ILE A 19 -16.51 -15.00 -25.95
C ILE A 19 -15.99 -16.08 -24.99
N GLY A 20 -14.68 -16.14 -24.79
CA GLY A 20 -13.98 -17.13 -23.98
C GLY A 20 -13.58 -16.62 -22.60
N GLN A 21 -12.63 -17.32 -21.98
CA GLN A 21 -12.04 -16.92 -20.70
C GLN A 21 -10.69 -16.28 -20.96
N ASP A 22 -10.44 -15.12 -20.34
CA ASP A 22 -9.16 -14.42 -20.45
C ASP A 22 -7.97 -15.34 -20.15
N SER A 23 -6.95 -15.24 -21.00
CA SER A 23 -5.78 -16.09 -20.93
C SER A 23 -4.54 -15.28 -20.54
N PRO A 24 -3.67 -15.77 -19.64
CA PRO A 24 -2.46 -15.03 -19.28
C PRO A 24 -1.42 -15.13 -20.42
N ILE A 25 -1.01 -13.98 -20.97
CA ILE A 25 0.08 -13.91 -21.95
C ILE A 25 1.43 -14.04 -21.23
N GLY A 26 1.56 -13.45 -20.06
CA GLY A 26 2.78 -13.49 -19.28
C GLY A 26 2.66 -12.76 -17.95
N SER A 27 3.58 -13.08 -17.03
CA SER A 27 3.65 -12.47 -15.71
C SER A 27 5.05 -11.99 -15.37
N ALA A 28 5.13 -10.87 -14.67
CA ALA A 28 6.33 -10.36 -14.04
C ALA A 28 6.08 -10.18 -12.53
N TYR A 29 7.15 -10.26 -11.73
CA TYR A 29 7.04 -10.07 -10.29
C TYR A 29 8.09 -9.07 -9.79
N ARG A 30 7.73 -8.33 -8.74
CA ARG A 30 8.62 -7.41 -8.03
C ARG A 30 8.30 -7.38 -6.55
N LYS A 31 9.31 -7.27 -5.68
CA LYS A 31 9.07 -7.18 -4.23
C LYS A 31 8.48 -5.81 -3.91
N LEU A 32 7.52 -5.77 -2.99
CA LEU A 32 6.89 -4.52 -2.57
C LEU A 32 7.92 -3.54 -1.97
N VAL A 33 8.86 -4.07 -1.20
CA VAL A 33 9.95 -3.30 -0.58
C VAL A 33 10.87 -2.60 -1.58
N ASP A 34 10.99 -3.11 -2.81
CA ASP A 34 11.81 -2.49 -3.86
C ASP A 34 11.13 -1.24 -4.47
N LEU A 35 9.81 -1.10 -4.29
CA LEU A 35 9.02 0.02 -4.80
C LEU A 35 8.62 0.98 -3.67
N CYS A 36 8.32 0.42 -2.50
CA CYS A 36 7.95 1.14 -1.30
C CYS A 36 8.82 0.62 -0.14
N PRO A 37 9.99 1.23 0.10
CA PRO A 37 10.90 0.81 1.17
C PRO A 37 10.23 0.82 2.56
N ASP A 38 9.22 1.67 2.74
CA ASP A 38 8.46 1.79 3.98
C ASP A 38 7.65 0.54 4.31
N ALA A 39 7.39 -0.33 3.32
CA ALA A 39 6.77 -1.64 3.55
C ALA A 39 7.68 -2.61 4.32
N ALA A 40 8.99 -2.32 4.43
CA ALA A 40 9.92 -3.08 5.24
C ALA A 40 9.93 -2.62 6.72
N LEU A 41 9.33 -1.47 7.04
CA LEU A 41 9.33 -0.92 8.40
C LEU A 41 8.37 -1.70 9.29
N SER A 42 8.74 -1.83 10.56
CA SER A 42 7.79 -2.26 11.57
C SER A 42 6.66 -1.23 11.71
N GLY A 43 5.48 -1.65 12.18
CA GLY A 43 4.35 -0.72 12.38
C GLY A 43 4.70 0.46 13.29
N GLN A 44 5.58 0.25 14.28
CA GLN A 44 6.07 1.29 15.18
C GLN A 44 6.95 2.31 14.44
N ASP A 45 7.86 1.83 13.59
CA ASP A 45 8.81 2.67 12.85
C ASP A 45 8.11 3.48 11.77
N LEU A 46 7.10 2.91 11.12
CA LEU A 46 6.26 3.62 10.16
C LEU A 46 5.53 4.80 10.81
N VAL A 47 4.94 4.58 12.00
CA VAL A 47 4.26 5.65 12.75
C VAL A 47 5.25 6.73 13.18
N ASN A 48 6.45 6.36 13.62
CA ASN A 48 7.48 7.33 13.98
C ASN A 48 7.93 8.16 12.77
N LYS A 49 8.10 7.53 11.61
CA LYS A 49 8.42 8.22 10.35
C LYS A 49 7.31 9.19 9.92
N LEU A 50 6.05 8.75 10.01
CA LEU A 50 4.90 9.61 9.71
C LEU A 50 4.84 10.82 10.65
N LYS A 51 5.07 10.62 11.95
CA LYS A 51 5.13 11.72 12.92
C LYS A 51 6.27 12.70 12.61
N SER A 52 7.46 12.20 12.27
CA SER A 52 8.58 13.07 11.90
C SER A 52 8.30 13.85 10.62
N ASP A 53 7.68 13.23 9.62
CA ASP A 53 7.34 13.88 8.36
C ASP A 53 6.26 14.96 8.54
N VAL A 54 5.26 14.71 9.39
CA VAL A 54 4.24 15.69 9.77
C VAL A 54 4.87 16.87 10.52
N LEU A 55 5.72 16.59 11.52
CA LEU A 55 6.45 17.64 12.25
C LEU A 55 7.34 18.47 11.32
N ALA A 56 7.99 17.84 10.35
CA ALA A 56 8.79 18.54 9.35
C ALA A 56 7.94 19.44 8.44
N LYS A 57 6.76 18.99 8.02
CA LYS A 57 5.81 19.81 7.22
C LYS A 57 5.26 20.99 8.00
N ILE A 58 4.96 20.82 9.29
CA ILE A 58 4.55 21.93 10.18
C ILE A 58 5.68 22.94 10.30
N LYS A 59 6.92 22.49 10.52
CA LYS A 59 8.09 23.38 10.60
C LYS A 59 8.37 24.15 9.31
N ARG A 60 8.03 23.57 8.15
CA ARG A 60 8.12 24.24 6.84
C ARG A 60 6.96 25.21 6.57
N GLY A 61 5.90 25.19 7.39
CA GLY A 61 4.71 26.02 7.18
C GLY A 61 3.76 25.49 6.11
N ASP A 62 3.96 24.25 5.64
CA ASP A 62 3.11 23.60 4.63
C ASP A 62 1.72 23.20 5.19
N ILE A 63 1.62 23.06 6.52
CA ILE A 63 0.42 22.65 7.25
C ILE A 63 0.33 23.48 8.53
N SER A 64 -0.80 24.15 8.75
CA SER A 64 -1.04 24.87 10.00
C SER A 64 -1.40 23.88 11.12
N PRO A 65 -0.85 24.00 12.33
CA PRO A 65 -1.19 23.12 13.47
C PRO A 65 -2.68 23.06 13.80
N GLN A 66 -3.43 24.10 13.42
CA GLN A 66 -4.86 24.25 13.64
C GLN A 66 -5.71 23.37 12.71
N ASP A 67 -5.17 22.96 11.55
CA ASP A 67 -5.85 22.09 10.58
C ASP A 67 -5.78 20.60 10.97
N LEU A 68 -5.03 20.26 12.02
CA LEU A 68 -4.80 18.89 12.52
C LEU A 68 -5.76 18.47 13.63
N GLY A 69 -6.69 19.33 14.06
CA GLY A 69 -7.52 19.09 15.23
C GLY A 69 -9.02 19.17 14.94
N ASN A 70 -9.67 18.01 14.77
CA ASN A 70 -11.03 17.70 15.25
C ASN A 70 -11.49 16.26 14.92
N GLU A 71 -10.60 15.26 14.89
CA GLU A 71 -11.04 13.85 14.83
C GLU A 71 -10.18 13.01 15.79
N ASP A 72 -10.82 12.00 16.41
CA ASP A 72 -10.41 11.23 17.58
C ASP A 72 -8.90 10.97 17.73
N PRO A 73 -8.35 10.98 18.97
CA PRO A 73 -6.94 10.67 19.25
C PRO A 73 -6.50 9.24 18.85
N ASN A 74 -7.45 8.37 18.49
CA ASN A 74 -7.21 7.03 17.95
C ASN A 74 -7.40 6.91 16.43
N SER A 75 -7.68 8.01 15.72
CA SER A 75 -7.95 8.01 14.28
C SER A 75 -6.92 8.84 13.52
N VAL A 76 -5.78 8.22 13.17
CA VAL A 76 -4.86 8.83 12.21
C VAL A 76 -5.39 8.54 10.81
N ARG A 77 -6.31 9.36 10.31
CA ARG A 77 -6.68 9.36 8.90
C ARG A 77 -5.67 10.17 8.10
N VAL A 78 -4.63 9.49 7.64
CA VAL A 78 -3.74 10.03 6.61
C VAL A 78 -4.58 10.20 5.34
N LYS A 79 -4.94 11.44 4.99
CA LYS A 79 -5.53 11.76 3.69
C LYS A 79 -4.46 11.53 2.61
N PHE A 80 -4.41 10.31 2.08
CA PHE A 80 -3.82 10.08 0.77
C PHE A 80 -4.56 10.99 -0.22
N GLY A 81 -3.81 11.73 -1.05
CA GLY A 81 -4.37 12.67 -2.02
C GLY A 81 -5.37 12.01 -2.98
N PRO A 82 -6.06 12.79 -3.84
CA PRO A 82 -7.13 12.31 -4.71
C PRO A 82 -6.55 11.53 -5.90
N GLN A 83 -6.02 10.35 -5.65
CA GLN A 83 -5.91 9.29 -6.64
C GLN A 83 -6.45 8.03 -5.99
N GLY A 84 -7.79 7.98 -5.91
CA GLY A 84 -8.50 6.76 -5.58
C GLY A 84 -8.11 5.70 -6.59
N TRP A 85 -7.40 4.68 -6.14
CA TRP A 85 -7.16 3.49 -6.93
C TRP A 85 -8.51 2.83 -7.24
N LYS A 86 -8.84 2.73 -8.53
CA LYS A 86 -10.01 1.99 -9.01
C LYS A 86 -9.49 0.67 -9.60
N GLY A 87 -9.59 -0.41 -8.84
CA GLY A 87 -9.23 -1.75 -9.26
C GLY A 87 -9.65 -2.80 -8.24
N ASP A 88 -10.06 -3.97 -8.71
CA ASP A 88 -10.46 -5.08 -7.85
C ASP A 88 -9.21 -5.83 -7.35
N ILE A 89 -8.90 -5.70 -6.05
CA ILE A 89 -7.83 -6.51 -5.43
C ILE A 89 -8.39 -7.92 -5.19
N LYS A 90 -8.15 -8.83 -6.13
CA LYS A 90 -8.40 -10.26 -5.91
C LYS A 90 -7.23 -10.87 -5.13
N LEU A 91 -7.41 -11.01 -3.82
CA LEU A 91 -6.52 -11.76 -2.93
C LEU A 91 -6.57 -13.26 -3.27
N THR A 92 -5.68 -13.71 -4.17
CA THR A 92 -5.54 -15.12 -4.50
C THR A 92 -4.35 -15.72 -3.74
N SER A 93 -4.55 -16.11 -2.49
CA SER A 93 -3.57 -16.93 -1.78
C SER A 93 -3.63 -18.36 -2.32
N LYS A 94 -2.56 -18.86 -2.93
CA LYS A 94 -2.45 -20.30 -3.23
C LYS A 94 -2.31 -21.07 -1.89
N PRO A 95 -3.07 -22.16 -1.67
CA PRO A 95 -2.98 -22.92 -0.43
C PRO A 95 -1.60 -23.59 -0.29
N VAL A 96 -1.01 -23.46 0.90
CA VAL A 96 0.25 -24.14 1.25
C VAL A 96 -0.06 -25.63 1.42
N LYS A 97 0.52 -26.48 0.57
CA LYS A 97 0.52 -27.94 0.80
C LYS A 97 1.29 -28.22 2.09
N LYS A 98 0.60 -28.68 3.14
CA LYS A 98 1.25 -29.32 4.28
C LYS A 98 1.88 -30.62 3.80
N ARG A 99 3.18 -30.78 4.06
CA ARG A 99 3.87 -32.08 3.98
C ARG A 99 3.54 -32.89 5.22
#